data_AF-A0A091WLF6-F1
#
_entry.id   AF-A0A091WLF6-F1
#
_cell.length_a   1.000
_cell.length_b   1.000
_cell.length_c   1.000
_cell.angle_alpha   90.00
_cell.angle_beta   90.00
_cell.angle_gamma   90.00
#
_symmetry.space_group_name_H-M   'P 1'
#
loop_
_entity.id
_entity.type
_entity.pdbx_description
1 polymer ?
#
loop_
_entity_poly.entity_id
_entity_poly.type
_entity_poly.pdbx_seq_one_letter_code
_entity_poly.pdbx_strand_id
1 'polypeptide(L)'
;VARALRDHRSFLQVVIRGFLPGSLICHGDVIFQYPALTSLEVLEALVLSVGPNKALAGSDFQVDPFSLAVGEDTLEPPLPEPGFPEYGMAIMVVCGLCIIIAPIVMLVCMRTKRLGWRDVVVLWDRRDPEVGIQTLEMDNQGFW
;
A
#
# COMPACT_ATOMS: atom_id res chain seq x y z
N VAL A 1 28.54 19.87 -1.72
CA VAL A 1 28.21 21.28 -1.41
C VAL A 1 29.19 22.27 -2.06
N ALA A 2 30.46 22.37 -1.64
CA ALA A 2 31.38 23.37 -2.23
C ALA A 2 31.55 23.23 -3.76
N ARG A 3 31.55 22.00 -4.30
CA ARG A 3 31.55 21.77 -5.76
C ARG A 3 30.30 22.31 -6.46
N ALA A 4 29.13 22.27 -5.82
CA ALA A 4 27.88 22.79 -6.38
C ALA A 4 27.91 24.31 -6.54
N LEU A 5 28.58 24.99 -5.60
CA LEU A 5 28.63 26.45 -5.54
C LEU A 5 29.91 27.02 -6.15
N ARG A 6 30.83 26.17 -6.60
CA ARG A 6 32.16 26.57 -7.13
C ARG A 6 32.04 27.45 -8.37
N ASP A 7 30.98 27.28 -9.16
CA ASP A 7 30.78 28.04 -10.39
C ASP A 7 30.39 29.52 -10.11
N HIS A 8 30.04 29.84 -8.87
CA HIS A 8 29.73 31.21 -8.44
C HIS A 8 30.99 31.93 -7.94
N ARG A 9 31.34 33.05 -8.58
CA ARG A 9 32.56 33.82 -8.25
C ARG A 9 32.58 34.41 -6.84
N SER A 10 31.40 34.62 -6.23
CA SER A 10 31.27 35.14 -4.87
C SER A 10 31.39 34.06 -3.80
N PHE A 11 31.40 32.77 -4.16
CA PHE A 11 31.51 31.69 -3.17
C PHE A 11 32.92 31.63 -2.56
N LEU A 12 33.01 31.71 -1.23
CA LEU A 12 34.27 31.62 -0.49
C LEU A 12 34.46 30.22 0.11
N GLN A 13 33.53 29.81 0.99
CA GLN A 13 33.66 28.55 1.70
C GLN A 13 32.32 28.03 2.23
N VAL A 14 32.28 26.72 2.52
CA VAL A 14 31.22 26.09 3.32
C VAL A 14 31.83 25.57 4.61
N VAL A 15 31.19 25.83 5.74
CA VAL A 15 31.59 25.34 7.06
C VAL A 15 30.51 24.41 7.59
N ILE A 16 30.84 23.15 7.86
CA ILE A 16 29.90 22.21 8.48
C ILE A 16 29.96 22.40 9.99
N ARG A 17 28.83 22.78 10.60
CA ARG A 17 28.69 22.99 12.05
C ARG A 17 28.51 21.68 12.81
N GLY A 18 27.84 20.71 12.20
CA GLY A 18 27.64 19.41 12.83
C GLY A 18 26.66 18.51 12.10
N PHE A 19 26.60 17.27 12.61
CA PHE A 19 25.67 16.24 12.18
C PHE A 19 24.77 15.86 13.35
N LEU A 20 23.46 15.78 13.12
CA LEU A 20 22.53 15.33 14.14
C LEU A 20 22.51 13.78 14.23
N PRO A 21 22.33 13.21 15.44
CA PRO A 21 22.21 11.78 15.61
C PRO A 21 20.85 11.25 15.09
N GLY A 22 20.84 10.05 14.50
CA GLY A 22 19.62 9.33 14.08
C GLY A 22 19.13 9.62 12.65
N SER A 23 19.54 10.73 12.06
CA SER A 23 19.34 11.08 10.64
C SER A 23 20.56 11.90 10.21
N LEU A 24 21.17 11.61 9.06
CA LEU A 24 22.35 12.33 8.54
C LEU A 24 21.97 13.76 8.09
N ILE A 25 21.48 14.57 9.01
CA ILE A 25 21.17 15.98 8.82
C ILE A 25 22.45 16.75 9.06
N CYS A 26 22.89 17.47 8.04
CA CYS A 26 24.10 18.28 8.06
C CYS A 26 23.72 19.75 8.17
N HIS A 27 24.10 20.40 9.26
CA HIS A 27 24.01 21.87 9.37
C HIS A 27 25.34 22.50 8.99
N GLY A 28 25.31 23.52 8.17
CA GLY A 28 26.49 24.28 7.80
C GLY A 28 26.17 25.68 7.31
N ASP A 29 27.18 26.53 7.33
CA ASP A 29 27.11 27.89 6.81
C ASP A 29 27.79 27.96 5.45
N VAL A 30 27.20 28.70 4.54
CA VAL A 30 27.77 29.03 3.24
C VAL A 30 28.15 30.50 3.27
N ILE A 31 29.43 30.80 3.01
CA ILE A 31 29.99 32.15 3.11
C ILE A 31 30.28 32.68 1.71
N PHE A 32 29.78 33.88 1.43
CA PHE A 32 29.95 34.58 0.17
C PHE A 32 30.68 35.92 0.36
N GLN A 33 31.48 36.30 -0.64
CA GLN A 33 32.02 37.63 -0.80
C GLN A 33 30.95 38.56 -1.40
N TYR A 34 30.98 39.86 -1.05
CA TYR A 34 30.05 40.83 -1.63
C TYR A 34 30.23 40.95 -3.16
N PRO A 35 29.17 40.89 -3.96
CA PRO A 35 27.76 40.70 -3.58
C PRO A 35 27.41 39.24 -3.23
N ALA A 36 26.69 39.07 -2.12
CA ALA A 36 26.25 37.75 -1.66
C ALA A 36 25.05 37.24 -2.47
N LEU A 37 25.04 35.93 -2.72
CA LEU A 37 23.93 35.24 -3.37
C LEU A 37 22.74 35.16 -2.41
N THR A 38 21.52 35.26 -2.92
CA THR A 38 20.31 35.09 -2.10
C THR A 38 20.13 33.62 -1.70
N SER A 39 19.44 33.36 -0.58
CA SER A 39 19.21 32.00 -0.10
C SER A 39 18.48 31.11 -1.12
N LEU A 40 17.54 31.69 -1.87
CA LEU A 40 16.84 31.02 -2.97
C LEU A 40 17.78 30.63 -4.12
N GLU A 41 18.66 31.52 -4.56
CA GLU A 41 19.65 31.21 -5.61
C GLU A 41 20.63 30.12 -5.16
N VAL A 42 21.01 30.11 -3.88
CA VAL A 42 21.86 29.05 -3.30
C VAL A 42 21.12 27.72 -3.27
N LEU A 43 19.85 27.72 -2.86
CA LEU A 43 19.01 26.53 -2.84
C LEU A 43 18.84 25.96 -4.26
N GLU A 44 18.54 26.81 -5.24
CA GLU A 44 18.41 26.41 -6.64
C GLU A 44 19.71 25.81 -7.19
N ALA A 45 20.85 26.44 -6.94
CA ALA A 45 22.15 25.92 -7.36
C ALA A 45 22.47 24.55 -6.71
N LEU A 46 22.09 24.35 -5.45
CA LEU A 46 22.27 23.06 -4.77
C LEU A 46 21.37 21.99 -5.37
N VAL A 47 20.10 22.30 -5.63
CA VAL A 47 19.11 21.38 -6.21
C VAL A 47 19.51 20.99 -7.64
N LEU A 48 19.91 21.95 -8.47
CA LEU A 48 20.41 21.70 -9.82
C LEU A 48 21.68 20.83 -9.83
N SER A 49 22.47 20.88 -8.77
CA SER A 49 23.65 20.03 -8.62
C SER A 49 23.34 18.60 -8.17
N VAL A 50 22.10 18.29 -7.77
CA VAL A 50 21.70 16.93 -7.43
C VAL A 50 21.52 16.14 -8.71
N GLY A 51 22.40 15.16 -8.93
CA GLY A 51 22.38 14.32 -10.11
C GLY A 51 21.16 13.37 -10.15
N PRO A 52 20.93 12.70 -11.29
CA PRO A 52 19.83 11.73 -11.44
C PRO A 52 19.93 10.54 -10.47
N ASN A 53 21.12 10.26 -9.95
CA ASN A 53 21.39 9.28 -8.90
C ASN A 53 21.17 9.82 -7.48
N LYS A 54 20.47 10.95 -7.33
CA LYS A 54 20.27 11.69 -6.08
C LYS A 54 21.56 12.13 -5.39
N ALA A 55 22.69 12.13 -6.09
CA ALA A 55 23.97 12.39 -5.49
C ALA A 55 24.35 13.87 -5.63
N LEU A 56 24.72 14.51 -4.52
CA LEU A 56 24.97 15.95 -4.49
C LEU A 56 26.28 16.29 -5.20
N ALA A 57 26.21 17.10 -6.26
CA ALA A 57 27.36 17.58 -7.04
C ALA A 57 28.31 16.45 -7.49
N GLY A 58 27.75 15.28 -7.85
CA GLY A 58 28.51 14.11 -8.28
C GLY A 58 29.39 13.47 -7.19
N SER A 59 29.07 13.72 -5.91
CA SER A 59 29.67 12.99 -4.78
C SER A 59 28.96 11.66 -4.52
N ASP A 60 29.44 10.87 -3.57
CA ASP A 60 28.74 9.66 -3.10
C ASP A 60 27.65 9.97 -2.06
N PHE A 61 27.45 11.26 -1.73
CA PHE A 61 26.47 11.70 -0.76
C PHE A 61 25.11 11.87 -1.41
N GLN A 62 24.22 10.90 -1.15
CA GLN A 62 22.85 10.93 -1.63
C GLN A 62 21.99 11.85 -0.75
N VAL A 63 21.32 12.80 -1.38
CA VAL A 63 20.45 13.78 -0.72
C VAL A 63 19.14 13.86 -1.47
N ASP A 64 18.05 13.91 -0.72
CA ASP A 64 16.76 14.23 -1.29
C ASP A 64 16.66 15.74 -1.57
N PRO A 65 16.40 16.18 -2.81
CA PRO A 65 16.33 17.61 -3.15
C PRO A 65 15.32 18.39 -2.32
N PHE A 66 14.20 17.77 -1.94
CA PHE A 66 13.14 18.40 -1.15
C PHE A 66 13.48 18.52 0.34
N SER A 67 14.53 17.83 0.78
CA SER A 67 15.05 17.94 2.14
C SER A 67 16.12 19.03 2.30
N LEU A 68 16.47 19.74 1.22
CA LEU A 68 17.41 20.86 1.25
C LEU A 68 16.71 22.14 1.73
N ALA A 69 17.32 22.81 2.69
CA ALA A 69 16.88 24.08 3.25
C ALA A 69 18.06 25.06 3.30
N VAL A 70 17.85 26.31 2.89
CA VAL A 70 18.85 27.38 2.98
C VAL A 70 18.19 28.59 3.61
N GLY A 71 18.54 28.89 4.87
CA GLY A 71 17.85 29.94 5.63
C GLY A 71 16.39 29.57 5.86
N GLU A 72 15.48 30.44 5.42
CA GLU A 72 14.02 30.20 5.46
C GLU A 72 13.48 29.62 4.14
N ASP A 73 14.33 29.43 3.13
CA ASP A 73 13.91 28.90 1.83
C ASP A 73 14.03 27.37 1.79
N THR A 74 12.93 26.73 1.40
CA THR A 74 12.81 25.28 1.19
C THR A 74 12.06 24.98 -0.09
N LEU A 75 12.33 23.85 -0.73
CA LEU A 75 11.51 23.38 -1.84
C LEU A 75 10.20 22.79 -1.34
N GLU A 76 9.09 23.18 -1.96
CA GLU A 76 7.80 22.56 -1.73
C GLU A 76 7.84 21.11 -2.23
N PRO A 77 7.58 20.10 -1.39
CA PRO A 77 7.50 18.71 -1.85
C PRO A 77 6.29 18.56 -2.79
N PRO A 78 6.41 17.71 -3.83
CA PRO A 78 5.27 17.41 -4.68
C PRO A 78 4.15 16.83 -3.82
N LEU A 79 2.92 17.31 -4.06
CA LEU A 79 1.74 16.75 -3.41
C LEU A 79 1.72 15.24 -3.64
N PRO A 80 1.42 14.44 -2.60
CA PRO A 80 1.24 13.01 -2.78
C PRO A 80 0.27 12.79 -3.93
N GLU A 81 0.69 12.04 -4.95
CA GLU A 81 -0.24 11.65 -6.00
C GLU A 81 -1.43 10.97 -5.34
N PRO A 82 -2.67 11.20 -5.82
CA PRO A 82 -3.82 10.48 -5.32
C PRO A 82 -3.58 8.98 -5.56
N GLY A 83 -3.10 8.28 -4.51
CA GLY A 83 -2.85 6.86 -4.57
C GLY A 83 -4.15 6.15 -4.95
N PHE A 84 -4.03 5.07 -5.72
CA PHE A 84 -5.16 4.16 -5.92
C PHE A 84 -5.76 3.84 -4.54
N PRO A 85 -7.10 3.89 -4.38
CA PRO A 85 -7.72 3.63 -3.10
C PRO A 85 -7.21 2.29 -2.57
N GLU A 86 -6.61 2.28 -1.38
CA GLU A 86 -5.96 1.10 -0.79
C GLU A 86 -6.90 -0.11 -0.75
N TYR A 87 -8.21 0.17 -0.66
CA TYR A 87 -9.29 -0.81 -0.68
C TYR A 87 -9.67 -1.32 -2.07
N GLY A 88 -9.32 -0.63 -3.15
CA GLY A 88 -9.67 -0.98 -4.52
C GLY A 88 -9.14 -2.36 -4.91
N MET A 89 -7.90 -2.67 -4.51
CA MET A 89 -7.29 -3.99 -4.75
C MET A 89 -8.01 -5.10 -3.99
N ALA A 90 -8.36 -4.85 -2.72
CA ALA A 90 -9.09 -5.81 -1.90
C ALA A 90 -10.49 -6.11 -2.49
N ILE A 91 -11.21 -5.07 -2.93
CA ILE A 91 -12.53 -5.21 -3.55
C ILE A 91 -12.43 -6.02 -4.84
N MET A 92 -11.45 -5.75 -5.71
CA MET A 92 -11.24 -6.49 -6.95
C MET A 92 -10.97 -7.98 -6.70
N VAL A 93 -10.14 -8.32 -5.71
CA VAL A 93 -9.82 -9.71 -5.34
C VAL A 93 -11.04 -10.43 -4.79
N VAL A 94 -11.77 -9.80 -3.86
CA VAL A 94 -12.98 -10.38 -3.25
C VAL A 94 -14.05 -10.60 -4.31
N CYS A 95 -14.31 -9.62 -5.18
CA CYS A 95 -15.27 -9.72 -6.26
C CYS A 95 -14.88 -10.84 -7.25
N GLY A 96 -13.62 -10.93 -7.66
CA GLY A 96 -13.14 -11.98 -8.56
C GLY A 96 -13.32 -13.38 -7.96
N LEU A 97 -13.01 -13.55 -6.68
CA LEU A 97 -13.19 -14.81 -5.98
C LEU A 97 -14.67 -15.21 -5.89
N CYS A 98 -15.57 -14.26 -5.59
CA CYS A 98 -17.00 -14.50 -5.57
C CYS A 98 -17.54 -14.95 -6.92
N ILE A 99 -17.08 -14.35 -8.03
CA ILE A 99 -17.49 -14.72 -9.40
C ILE A 99 -17.07 -16.14 -9.75
N ILE A 100 -15.96 -16.65 -9.20
CA ILE A 100 -15.47 -18.02 -9.45
C ILE A 100 -16.16 -19.03 -8.53
N ILE A 101 -16.29 -18.72 -7.24
CA ILE A 101 -16.86 -19.66 -6.25
C ILE A 101 -18.36 -19.84 -6.45
N ALA A 102 -19.12 -18.77 -6.72
CA ALA A 102 -20.56 -18.83 -6.90
C ALA A 102 -21.03 -19.86 -7.96
N PRO A 103 -20.49 -19.89 -9.20
CA PRO A 103 -20.88 -20.88 -10.20
C PRO A 103 -20.45 -22.29 -9.84
N ILE A 104 -19.29 -22.47 -9.18
CA ILE A 104 -18.83 -23.79 -8.72
C ILE A 104 -19.80 -24.34 -7.68
N VAL A 105 -20.12 -23.54 -6.65
CA VAL A 105 -21.08 -23.92 -5.60
C VAL A 105 -22.46 -24.16 -6.20
N MET A 106 -22.92 -23.31 -7.11
CA MET A 106 -24.19 -23.51 -7.82
C MET A 106 -24.20 -24.84 -8.57
N LEU A 107 -23.14 -25.17 -9.30
CA LEU A 107 -23.03 -26.41 -10.07
C LEU A 107 -23.00 -27.64 -9.16
N VAL A 108 -22.25 -27.59 -8.06
CA VAL A 108 -22.20 -28.67 -7.05
C VAL A 108 -23.56 -28.86 -6.39
N CYS A 109 -24.20 -27.78 -5.95
CA CYS A 109 -25.55 -27.81 -5.37
C CYS A 109 -26.60 -28.35 -6.36
N MET A 110 -26.50 -28.03 -7.65
CA MET A 110 -27.41 -28.59 -8.66
C MET A 110 -27.16 -30.09 -8.87
N ARG A 111 -25.90 -30.54 -8.86
CA ARG A 111 -25.54 -31.96 -8.96
C ARG A 111 -26.05 -32.76 -7.76
N THR A 112 -25.87 -32.25 -6.54
CA THR A 112 -26.34 -32.92 -5.31
C THR A 112 -27.85 -32.90 -5.20
N LYS A 113 -28.52 -31.79 -5.55
CA LYS A 113 -29.99 -31.74 -5.62
C LYS A 113 -30.53 -32.72 -6.65
N ARG A 114 -29.92 -32.83 -7.85
CA ARG A 114 -30.34 -33.83 -8.84
C ARG A 114 -30.13 -35.27 -8.37
N LEU A 115 -29.06 -35.56 -7.62
CA LEU A 115 -28.85 -36.88 -7.03
C LEU A 115 -29.89 -37.17 -5.93
N GLY A 116 -30.10 -36.24 -5.01
CA GLY A 116 -31.09 -36.36 -3.94
C GLY A 116 -32.53 -36.46 -4.46
N TRP A 117 -32.86 -35.77 -5.55
CA TRP A 117 -34.16 -35.93 -6.21
C TRP A 117 -34.31 -37.31 -6.86
N ARG A 118 -33.23 -37.86 -7.44
CA ARG A 118 -33.25 -39.23 -7.98
C ARG A 118 -33.39 -40.27 -6.89
N ASP A 119 -32.70 -40.11 -5.76
CA ASP A 119 -32.84 -41.00 -4.60
C ASP A 119 -34.23 -40.91 -3.96
N VAL A 120 -34.80 -39.69 -3.84
CA VAL A 120 -36.17 -39.51 -3.34
C VAL A 120 -37.18 -40.12 -4.30
N VAL A 121 -37.04 -39.94 -5.62
CA VAL A 121 -37.93 -40.56 -6.60
C VAL A 121 -37.82 -42.10 -6.57
N VAL A 122 -36.61 -42.66 -6.47
CA VAL A 122 -36.38 -44.12 -6.35
C VAL A 122 -36.93 -44.68 -5.03
N LEU A 123 -36.84 -43.94 -3.93
CA LEU A 123 -37.36 -44.37 -2.63
C LEU A 123 -38.89 -44.31 -2.56
N TRP A 124 -39.52 -43.39 -3.30
CA TRP A 124 -40.96 -43.35 -3.51
C TRP A 124 -41.45 -44.48 -4.42
N ASP A 125 -40.71 -44.81 -5.48
CA ASP A 125 -41.02 -45.91 -6.40
C ASP A 125 -40.97 -47.29 -5.72
N ARG A 126 -40.11 -47.44 -4.69
CA ARG A 126 -40.03 -48.67 -3.89
C ARG A 126 -41.15 -48.82 -2.85
N ARG A 127 -41.95 -47.78 -2.60
CA ARG A 127 -43.02 -47.82 -1.59
C ARG A 127 -44.33 -48.22 -2.26
N ASP A 128 -44.44 -49.51 -2.59
CA ASP A 128 -45.71 -50.14 -2.98
C ASP A 128 -46.79 -49.93 -1.88
N PRO A 129 -48.06 -49.71 -2.25
CA PRO A 129 -49.14 -49.21 -1.39
C PRO A 129 -49.81 -50.30 -0.52
N GLU A 130 -49.03 -51.16 0.13
CA GLU A 130 -49.55 -52.37 0.82
C GLU A 130 -49.10 -52.48 2.29
N VAL A 131 -48.82 -51.36 2.97
CA VAL A 131 -48.47 -51.40 4.41
C VAL A 131 -49.45 -50.56 5.21
N GLY A 132 -50.42 -51.27 5.79
CA GLY A 132 -51.38 -50.75 6.74
C GLY A 132 -50.68 -50.06 7.91
N ILE A 133 -51.16 -48.85 8.22
CA ILE A 133 -50.77 -48.09 9.38
C ILE A 133 -51.23 -48.87 10.62
N GLN A 134 -50.30 -49.48 11.34
CA GLN A 134 -50.56 -49.93 12.71
C GLN A 134 -50.06 -48.84 13.67
N THR A 135 -51.02 -48.16 14.27
CA THR A 135 -50.79 -47.21 15.35
C THR A 135 -50.42 -48.00 16.61
N LEU A 136 -49.14 -47.96 16.97
CA LEU A 136 -48.65 -48.50 18.23
C LEU A 136 -48.81 -47.43 19.31
N GLU A 137 -49.89 -47.52 20.08
CA GLU A 137 -50.03 -46.79 21.35
C GLU A 137 -49.31 -47.58 22.44
N MET A 138 -48.45 -46.91 23.18
CA MET A 138 -47.73 -47.48 24.32
C MET A 138 -48.12 -46.66 25.56
N ASP A 139 -48.96 -47.26 26.40
CA ASP A 139 -49.35 -46.70 27.70
C ASP A 139 -48.20 -46.93 28.69
N ASN A 140 -47.70 -45.85 29.29
CA ASN A 140 -46.57 -45.88 30.22
C ASN A 140 -47.13 -45.73 31.64
N GLN A 141 -47.45 -46.85 32.28
CA GLN A 141 -47.85 -46.81 33.69
C GLN A 141 -46.63 -46.48 34.54
N GLY A 142 -46.66 -45.29 35.14
CA GLY A 142 -45.63 -44.77 36.01
C GLY A 142 -45.33 -45.73 37.17
N PHE A 143 -44.06 -46.05 37.33
CA PHE A 143 -43.55 -46.77 38.50
C PHE A 143 -43.29 -45.77 39.62
N TRP A 144 -43.92 -46.02 40.77
CA TRP A 144 -43.63 -45.40 42.07
C TRP A 144 -42.38 -46.04 42.70
#